data_AF-A0A1I3XHV1-F1
#
_entry.id   AF-A0A1I3XHV1-F1
#
_cell.length_a   1.000
_cell.length_b   1.000
_cell.length_c   1.000
_cell.angle_alpha   90.00
_cell.angle_beta   90.00
_cell.angle_gamma   90.00
#
_symmetry.space_group_name_H-M   'P 1'
#
loop_
_entity.id
_entity.type
_entity.pdbx_description
1 polymer ?
#
loop_
_entity_poly.entity_id
_entity_poly.type
_entity_poly.pdbx_seq_one_letter_code
_entity_poly.pdbx_strand_id
1 'polypeptide(L)'
;MMEQIAATNAGISADIGGTFRVRISEVAITGEGQASASTCSNYAEASFVDADGQYTPEEAGMGEPARNVDTLRDVGGVWQVATSEYTGPC
;
A
#
# COMPACT_ATOMS: atom_id res chain seq x y z
N MET A 1 -3.30 10.70 -11.09
CA MET A 1 -2.67 10.50 -9.76
C MET A 1 -1.87 9.19 -9.71
N MET A 2 -2.45 8.03 -10.05
CA MET A 2 -1.71 6.76 -10.19
C MET A 2 -0.55 6.83 -11.21
N GLU A 3 -0.73 7.50 -12.36
CA GLU A 3 0.36 7.73 -13.32
C GLU A 3 1.55 8.48 -12.71
N GLN A 4 1.29 9.39 -11.78
CA GLN A 4 2.33 10.20 -11.15
C GLN A 4 3.10 9.38 -10.12
N ILE A 5 2.42 8.50 -9.38
CA ILE A 5 3.05 7.54 -8.46
C ILE A 5 3.86 6.49 -9.24
N ALA A 6 3.33 5.97 -10.35
CA ALA A 6 4.04 5.03 -11.21
C ALA A 6 5.28 5.66 -11.85
N ALA A 7 5.19 6.93 -12.29
CA ALA A 7 6.34 7.67 -12.81
C ALA A 7 7.40 7.95 -11.74
N THR A 8 6.99 8.29 -10.51
CA THR A 8 7.92 8.46 -9.38
C THR A 8 8.60 7.14 -9.02
N ASN A 9 7.88 6.02 -9.02
CA ASN A 9 8.45 4.70 -8.73
C ASN A 9 9.41 4.21 -9.83
N ALA A 10 9.12 4.52 -11.10
CA ALA A 10 9.97 4.11 -12.23
C ALA A 10 11.35 4.80 -12.26
N GLY A 11 11.51 5.94 -11.56
CA GLY A 11 12.79 6.67 -11.44
C GLY A 11 13.61 6.31 -10.21
N ILE A 12 13.08 5.50 -9.29
CA ILE A 12 13.74 5.12 -8.05
C ILE A 12 14.39 3.74 -8.26
N SER A 13 15.71 3.71 -8.34
CA SER A 13 16.49 2.46 -8.28
C SER A 13 16.62 2.05 -6.81
N ALA A 14 15.52 1.62 -6.21
CA ALA A 14 15.50 1.07 -4.86
C ALA A 14 14.97 -0.36 -4.88
N ASP A 15 15.65 -1.24 -4.15
CA ASP A 15 15.24 -2.60 -3.88
C ASP A 15 14.53 -2.66 -2.53
N ILE A 16 13.33 -3.23 -2.53
CA ILE A 16 12.59 -3.55 -1.31
C ILE A 16 12.65 -5.06 -1.11
N GLY A 17 13.25 -5.48 0.00
CA GLY A 17 13.41 -6.87 0.40
C GLY A 17 12.66 -7.22 1.67
N GLY A 18 12.79 -8.47 2.11
CA GLY A 18 12.19 -8.95 3.36
C GLY A 18 10.70 -9.26 3.26
N THR A 19 9.98 -9.08 4.37
CA THR A 19 8.54 -9.39 4.46
C THR A 19 7.72 -8.12 4.63
N PHE A 20 6.85 -7.86 3.66
CA PHE A 20 5.75 -6.91 3.78
C PHE A 20 4.49 -7.65 4.27
N ARG A 21 3.96 -7.27 5.44
CA ARG A 21 2.74 -7.87 5.99
C ARG A 21 1.55 -6.95 5.77
N VAL A 22 0.48 -7.50 5.19
CA VAL A 22 -0.80 -6.80 5.04
C VAL A 22 -1.89 -7.57 5.78
N ARG A 23 -2.64 -6.88 6.63
CA ARG A 23 -3.91 -7.36 7.17
C ARG A 23 -5.04 -6.64 6.44
N ILE A 24 -6.00 -7.40 5.92
CA ILE A 24 -7.21 -6.87 5.30
C ILE A 24 -8.38 -7.18 6.23
N SER A 25 -9.21 -6.18 6.50
CA SER A 25 -10.38 -6.26 7.38
C SER A 25 -11.53 -5.40 6.87
N GLU A 26 -12.70 -5.49 7.51
CA GLU A 26 -13.86 -4.63 7.21
C GLU A 26 -14.28 -4.64 5.73
N VAL A 27 -14.18 -5.82 5.10
CA VAL A 27 -14.53 -6.00 3.69
C VAL A 27 -16.04 -6.04 3.53
N ALA A 28 -16.57 -5.16 2.69
CA ALA A 28 -18.01 -5.07 2.42
C ALA A 28 -18.29 -4.73 0.95
N ILE A 29 -19.34 -5.32 0.39
CA ILE A 29 -19.92 -4.86 -0.89
C ILE A 29 -20.80 -3.65 -0.58
N THR A 30 -20.50 -2.51 -1.18
CA THR A 30 -21.18 -1.22 -0.92
C THR A 30 -22.17 -0.85 -2.02
N GLY A 31 -22.13 -1.54 -3.16
CA GLY A 31 -23.04 -1.38 -4.29
C GLY A 31 -22.74 -2.37 -5.41
N GLU A 32 -23.52 -2.34 -6.48
CA GLU A 32 -23.22 -3.16 -7.66
C GLU A 32 -21.86 -2.75 -8.25
N GLY A 33 -20.95 -3.73 -8.33
CA GLY A 33 -19.58 -3.50 -8.76
C GLY A 33 -18.78 -2.55 -7.86
N GLN A 34 -19.20 -2.33 -6.59
CA GLN A 34 -18.51 -1.49 -5.62
C GLN A 34 -18.29 -2.22 -4.29
N ALA A 35 -17.11 -2.03 -3.71
CA ALA A 35 -16.79 -2.59 -2.40
C ALA A 35 -15.89 -1.63 -1.60
N SER A 36 -15.75 -1.90 -0.31
CA SER A 36 -14.80 -1.25 0.58
C SER A 36 -14.00 -2.28 1.36
N ALA A 37 -12.78 -1.92 1.75
CA ALA A 37 -11.97 -2.68 2.68
C ALA A 37 -11.10 -1.74 3.53
N SER A 38 -10.68 -2.18 4.70
CA SER A 38 -9.58 -1.55 5.43
C SER A 38 -8.33 -2.41 5.30
N THR A 39 -7.21 -1.78 4.98
CA THR A 39 -5.90 -2.43 4.92
C THR A 39 -4.98 -1.86 5.98
N CYS A 40 -4.24 -2.73 6.65
CA CYS A 40 -3.18 -2.37 7.58
C CYS A 40 -1.87 -2.94 7.04
N SER A 41 -0.95 -2.04 6.70
CA SER A 41 0.33 -2.33 6.04
C SER A 41 1.47 -2.20 7.05
N ASN A 42 2.25 -3.26 7.23
CA ASN A 42 3.36 -3.30 8.19
C ASN A 42 4.66 -3.70 7.48
N TYR A 43 5.66 -2.83 7.58
CA TYR A 43 6.99 -2.97 6.96
C TYR A 43 8.10 -3.31 7.97
N ALA A 44 7.79 -3.64 9.23
CA ALA A 44 8.79 -3.88 10.28
C ALA A 44 9.81 -5.00 9.96
N GLU A 45 9.48 -5.90 9.03
CA GLU A 45 10.35 -6.98 8.56
C GLU A 45 10.84 -6.76 7.11
N ALA A 46 10.63 -5.56 6.56
CA ALA A 46 11.12 -5.16 5.25
C ALA A 46 12.51 -4.51 5.35
N SER A 47 13.22 -4.50 4.23
CA SER A 47 14.47 -3.77 4.06
C SER A 47 14.39 -2.88 2.84
N PHE A 48 14.93 -1.66 2.94
CA PHE A 48 14.96 -0.69 1.84
C PHE A 48 16.41 -0.44 1.45
N VAL A 49 16.74 -0.58 0.17
CA VAL A 49 18.11 -0.40 -0.34
C VAL A 49 18.06 0.49 -1.56
N ASP A 50 18.93 1.48 -1.66
CA ASP A 50 19.17 2.25 -2.88
C ASP A 50 20.68 2.40 -3.15
N ALA A 51 21.07 3.34 -4.01
CA ALA A 51 22.47 3.58 -4.35
C ALA A 51 23.31 4.16 -3.18
N ASP A 52 22.66 4.83 -2.23
CA ASP A 52 23.30 5.51 -1.10
C ASP A 52 23.41 4.59 0.14
N GLY A 53 22.57 3.54 0.24
CA GLY A 53 22.76 2.49 1.24
C GLY A 53 21.52 1.65 1.53
N GLN A 54 21.57 0.96 2.68
CA GLN A 54 20.45 0.20 3.23
C GLN A 54 19.86 0.95 4.43
N TYR A 55 18.53 0.96 4.52
CA TYR A 55 17.75 1.68 5.50
C TYR A 55 16.78 0.75 6.23
N THR A 56 16.57 1.01 7.52
CA THR A 56 15.46 0.39 8.26
C THR A 56 14.11 0.97 7.82
N PRO A 57 12.99 0.30 8.12
CA PRO A 57 11.67 0.86 7.88
C PRO A 57 11.46 2.24 8.51
N GLU A 58 11.95 2.47 9.73
CA GLU A 58 11.86 3.76 10.42
C GLU A 58 12.60 4.86 9.65
N GLU A 59 13.83 4.58 9.18
CA GLU A 59 14.64 5.52 8.41
C GLU A 59 14.01 5.84 7.05
N ALA A 60 13.34 4.86 6.45
CA ALA A 60 12.58 5.00 5.21
C ALA A 60 11.19 5.66 5.40
N GLY A 61 10.82 6.06 6.63
CA GLY A 61 9.51 6.67 6.92
C GLY A 61 8.33 5.68 6.91
N MET A 62 8.61 4.39 7.03
CA MET A 62 7.66 3.27 7.03
C MET A 62 7.68 2.46 8.35
N GLY A 63 8.21 3.03 9.43
CA GLY A 63 8.36 2.36 10.73
C GLY A 63 7.05 2.13 11.48
N GLU A 64 6.02 2.94 11.23
CA GLU A 64 4.70 2.79 11.84
C GLU A 64 3.76 2.07 10.86
N PRO A 65 3.01 1.03 11.29
CA PRO A 65 2.05 0.38 10.43
C PRO A 65 0.97 1.37 9.96
N ALA A 66 0.67 1.37 8.66
CA ALA A 66 -0.24 2.32 8.05
C ALA A 66 -1.60 1.69 7.78
N ARG A 67 -2.68 2.35 8.24
CA ARG A 67 -4.06 1.98 7.91
C ARG A 67 -4.57 2.79 6.74
N ASN A 68 -5.07 2.10 5.71
CA ASN A 68 -5.86 2.71 4.65
C ASN A 68 -7.31 2.23 4.69
N VAL A 69 -8.20 3.08 4.19
CA VAL A 69 -9.55 2.70 3.77
C VAL A 69 -9.59 2.75 2.26
N ASP A 70 -9.89 1.60 1.67
CA ASP A 70 -9.87 1.36 0.24
C ASP A 70 -11.31 1.27 -0.29
N THR A 71 -11.57 1.92 -1.42
CA THR A 71 -12.75 1.61 -2.24
C THR A 71 -12.31 0.77 -3.42
N LEU A 72 -13.14 -0.21 -3.79
CA LEU A 72 -12.89 -1.08 -4.92
C LEU A 72 -14.01 -0.96 -5.94
N ARG A 73 -13.65 -1.14 -7.20
CA ARG A 73 -14.59 -1.24 -8.31
C ARG A 73 -14.38 -2.52 -9.11
N ASP A 74 -15.45 -3.12 -9.58
CA ASP A 74 -15.40 -4.23 -10.51
C ASP A 74 -15.21 -3.70 -11.94
N VAL A 75 -14.20 -4.24 -12.64
CA VAL A 75 -13.93 -3.97 -14.04
C VAL A 75 -13.97 -5.30 -14.79
N GLY A 76 -15.18 -5.76 -15.10
CA GLY A 76 -15.40 -6.97 -15.91
C GLY A 76 -15.04 -8.27 -15.19
N GLY A 77 -15.38 -8.38 -13.91
CA GLY A 77 -15.08 -9.54 -13.05
C GLY A 77 -13.73 -9.45 -12.34
N VAL A 78 -13.02 -8.32 -12.47
CA VAL A 78 -11.75 -8.05 -11.81
C VAL A 78 -11.91 -6.83 -10.91
N TRP A 79 -11.78 -7.05 -9.60
CA TRP A 79 -11.79 -5.98 -8.62
C TRP A 79 -10.48 -5.21 -8.63
N GLN A 80 -10.58 -3.88 -8.69
CA GLN A 80 -9.46 -2.96 -8.64
C GLN A 80 -9.66 -1.96 -7.51
N VAL A 81 -8.58 -1.58 -6.83
CA VAL A 81 -8.59 -0.45 -5.91
C VAL A 81 -8.88 0.82 -6.72
N ALA A 82 -9.99 1.47 -6.40
CA ALA A 82 -10.42 2.73 -7.01
C ALA A 82 -9.81 3.92 -6.26
N THR A 83 -9.85 3.88 -4.92
CA THR A 83 -9.19 4.87 -4.03
C THR A 83 -8.58 4.16 -2.84
N SER A 84 -7.49 4.72 -2.32
CA SER A 84 -6.86 4.33 -1.05
C SER A 84 -6.60 5.61 -0.27
N GLU A 85 -7.18 5.74 0.92
CA GLU A 85 -6.99 6.91 1.79
C GLU A 85 -6.28 6.49 3.07
N TYR A 86 -5.15 7.13 3.39
CA TYR A 86 -4.46 6.95 4.65
C TYR A 86 -5.27 7.52 5.80
N THR A 87 -5.54 6.70 6.81
CA THR A 87 -6.40 7.05 7.95
C THR A 87 -5.67 7.08 9.29
N GLY A 88 -4.35 6.94 9.27
CA GLY A 88 -3.52 6.88 10.48
C GLY A 88 -2.90 5.51 10.71
N PRO A 89 -2.34 5.27 11.90
CA PRO A 89 -1.71 4.00 12.21
C PRO A 89 -2.70 2.87 12.50
N CYS A 90 -2.20 1.65 12.41
CA CYS A 90 -2.79 0.42 12.93
C CYS A 90 -1.76 -0.32 13.80
#